data_AF-A0A6M4P897-F1
#
_entry.id   AF-A0A6M4P897-F1
#
_cell.length_a   1.000
_cell.length_b   1.000
_cell.length_c   1.000
_cell.angle_alpha   90.00
_cell.angle_beta   90.00
_cell.angle_gamma   90.00
#
_symmetry.space_group_name_H-M   'P 1'
#
loop_
_entity.id
_entity.type
_entity.pdbx_description
1 polymer ?
#
loop_
_entity_poly.entity_id
_entity_poly.type
_entity_poly.pdbx_seq_one_letter_code
_entity_poly.pdbx_strand_id
1 'polypeptide(L)'
;MFVLRGLDGKIVTSTEWGKEEKEEQHEMYEQAQQALEEIEKSLPKGMFRIVATECDRCGGNHDVTIFHVNDEPKAFCQNCRVEVFAKKKPVGRPTVGITKKVSLTLPEEEWDWLDEKAEGNRSKFLREIVWNALGNESEWDNYACLGYAIKGLEEMSYSSEEIKKIVRAIYSQFDMKSVPEANKVYCESDY
;
A
#
# COMPACT_ATOMS: atom_id res chain seq x y z
N MET A 1 15.98 8.19 27.65
CA MET A 1 16.69 8.04 28.94
C MET A 1 16.51 6.61 29.45
N PHE A 2 17.60 5.98 29.90
CA PHE A 2 17.70 4.56 30.27
C PHE A 2 18.24 4.38 31.68
N VAL A 3 17.76 3.36 32.39
CA VAL A 3 18.13 3.06 33.78
C VAL A 3 18.28 1.56 33.98
N LEU A 4 19.06 1.14 34.97
CA LEU A 4 19.19 -0.27 35.37
C LEU A 4 18.24 -0.60 36.51
N ARG A 5 17.46 -1.67 36.34
CA ARG A 5 16.54 -2.15 37.36
C ARG A 5 16.71 -3.63 37.61
N GLY A 6 16.53 -4.03 38.87
CA GLY A 6 16.40 -5.43 39.25
C GLY A 6 15.18 -6.08 38.58
N LEU A 7 15.18 -7.41 38.52
CA LEU A 7 13.98 -8.16 38.08
C LEU A 7 12.74 -7.89 38.96
N ASP A 8 12.94 -7.52 40.22
CA ASP A 8 11.91 -7.08 41.16
C ASP A 8 11.45 -5.62 40.94
N GLY A 9 12.05 -4.93 39.95
CA GLY A 9 11.71 -3.55 39.59
C GLY A 9 12.39 -2.49 40.44
N LYS A 10 13.25 -2.87 41.40
CA LYS A 10 13.95 -1.91 42.26
C LYS A 10 15.08 -1.19 41.52
N ILE A 11 15.29 0.06 41.91
CA ILE A 11 16.36 0.92 41.40
C ILE A 11 17.71 0.39 41.88
N VAL A 12 18.68 0.38 40.98
CA VAL A 12 20.06 0.01 41.30
C VAL A 12 20.92 1.24 41.19
N THR A 13 21.65 1.54 42.26
CA THR A 13 22.63 2.62 42.29
C THR A 13 24.02 2.01 42.23
N SER A 14 24.97 2.70 41.60
CA SER A 14 26.37 2.29 41.60
C SER A 14 26.89 2.12 43.04
N THR A 15 27.29 0.89 43.32
CA THR A 15 28.34 0.42 44.26
C THR A 15 28.30 0.67 45.77
N GLU A 16 27.31 1.34 46.38
CA GLU A 16 27.20 1.38 47.86
C GLU A 16 25.83 0.95 48.38
N TRP A 17 25.74 -0.30 48.87
CA TRP A 17 24.59 -0.79 49.63
C TRP A 17 24.43 0.06 50.91
N GLY A 18 23.42 0.93 50.96
CA GLY A 18 23.03 1.66 52.17
C GLY A 18 23.04 3.19 52.12
N LYS A 19 23.28 3.83 50.96
CA LYS A 19 23.02 5.28 50.77
C LYS A 19 21.83 5.48 49.84
N GLU A 20 21.22 6.68 49.91
CA GLU A 20 20.00 7.06 49.19
C GLU A 20 19.93 6.50 47.77
N GLU A 21 18.85 5.79 47.45
CA GLU A 21 18.59 5.16 46.15
C GLU A 21 18.52 6.22 45.03
N LYS A 22 19.66 6.63 44.47
CA LYS A 22 19.75 7.50 43.29
C LYS A 22 19.83 6.66 42.01
N GLU A 23 18.71 6.63 41.28
CA GLU A 23 18.60 5.99 39.97
C GLU A 23 19.65 6.56 39.01
N GLU A 24 20.58 5.72 38.56
CA GLU A 24 21.58 6.10 37.58
C GLU A 24 20.92 6.18 36.19
N GLN A 25 20.94 7.38 35.62
CA GLN A 25 20.31 7.69 34.34
C GLN A 25 21.36 7.78 33.24
N HIS A 26 21.12 7.05 32.17
CA HIS A 26 21.94 7.07 30.96
C HIS A 26 21.14 7.68 29.82
N GLU A 27 21.77 8.59 29.06
CA GLU A 27 21.12 9.21 27.90
C GLU A 27 21.00 8.22 26.75
N MET A 28 22.05 7.40 26.55
CA MET A 28 22.16 6.43 25.46
C MET A 28 22.07 4.99 25.96
N TYR A 29 21.47 4.11 25.16
CA TYR A 29 21.33 2.69 25.50
C TYR A 29 22.68 1.98 25.64
N GLU A 30 23.66 2.35 24.81
CA GLU A 30 25.02 1.79 24.84
C GLU A 30 25.73 2.07 26.18
N GLN A 31 25.49 3.24 26.76
CA GLN A 31 26.01 3.60 28.09
C GLN A 31 25.39 2.71 29.17
N ALA A 32 24.08 2.47 29.09
CA ALA A 32 23.38 1.56 30.00
C ALA A 32 23.84 0.09 29.83
N GLN A 33 24.19 -0.33 28.60
CA GLN A 33 24.76 -1.66 28.36
C GLN A 33 26.14 -1.81 29.00
N GLN A 34 27.03 -0.83 28.83
CA GLN A 34 28.35 -0.84 29.45
C GLN A 34 28.23 -0.91 30.98
N ALA A 35 27.35 -0.10 31.56
CA ALA A 35 27.09 -0.12 33.00
C ALA A 35 26.55 -1.48 33.48
N LEU A 36 25.64 -2.10 32.73
CA LEU A 36 25.12 -3.43 33.03
C LEU A 36 26.23 -4.50 32.98
N GLU A 37 27.07 -4.48 31.96
CA GLU A 37 28.20 -5.41 31.83
C GLU A 37 29.20 -5.27 32.97
N GLU A 38 29.45 -4.04 33.44
CA GLU A 38 30.30 -3.79 34.60
C GLU A 38 29.72 -4.34 35.89
N ILE A 39 28.42 -4.16 36.12
CA ILE A 39 27.74 -4.73 37.28
C ILE A 39 27.77 -6.27 37.24
N GLU A 40 27.51 -6.87 36.08
CA GLU A 40 27.53 -8.32 35.87
C GLU A 40 28.92 -8.96 35.99
N LYS A 41 30.01 -8.19 36.00
CA LYS A 41 31.33 -8.73 36.38
C LYS A 41 31.40 -9.11 37.85
N SER A 42 30.59 -8.46 38.69
CA SER A 42 30.59 -8.62 40.15
C SER A 42 29.34 -9.32 40.71
N LEU A 43 28.28 -9.44 39.90
CA LEU A 43 26.99 -10.02 40.28
C LEU A 43 26.52 -11.06 39.25
N PRO A 44 25.60 -11.97 39.63
CA PRO A 44 25.06 -12.96 38.70
C PRO A 44 24.42 -12.32 37.47
N LYS A 45 24.72 -12.88 36.29
CA LYS A 45 24.13 -12.44 35.02
C LYS A 45 22.61 -12.57 35.03
N GLY A 46 21.94 -11.61 34.39
CA GLY A 46 20.49 -11.60 34.25
C GLY A 46 19.71 -11.17 35.50
N MET A 47 20.40 -10.74 36.56
CA MET A 47 19.77 -10.17 37.76
C MET A 47 19.20 -8.76 37.51
N PHE A 48 19.71 -8.07 36.49
CA PHE A 48 19.35 -6.71 36.13
C PHE A 48 18.94 -6.61 34.66
N ARG A 49 18.17 -5.57 34.35
CA ARG A 49 17.77 -5.24 32.98
C ARG A 49 17.79 -3.74 32.77
N ILE A 50 18.02 -3.36 31.51
CA ILE A 50 17.89 -1.98 31.06
C ILE A 50 16.41 -1.69 30.86
N VAL A 51 15.95 -0.56 31.40
CA VAL A 51 14.59 -0.05 31.25
C VAL A 51 14.68 1.37 30.72
N ALA A 52 13.79 1.74 29.80
CA ALA A 52 13.67 3.13 29.38
C ALA A 52 12.63 3.86 30.25
N THR A 53 12.94 5.07 30.69
CA THR A 53 12.07 5.89 31.53
C THR A 53 11.23 6.88 30.73
N GLU A 54 11.65 7.18 29.50
CA GLU A 54 11.02 8.16 28.62
C GLU A 54 10.88 7.61 27.20
N CYS A 55 9.77 7.97 26.55
CA CYS A 55 9.53 7.66 25.15
C CYS A 55 10.28 8.62 24.24
N ASP A 56 11.07 8.08 23.31
CA ASP A 56 11.86 8.85 22.34
C ASP A 56 11.00 9.73 21.42
N ARG A 57 9.71 9.41 21.26
CA ARG A 57 8.81 10.11 20.34
C ARG A 57 8.00 11.23 20.98
N CYS A 58 7.52 11.05 22.21
CA CYS A 58 6.61 12.00 22.85
C CYS A 58 7.07 12.49 24.23
N GLY A 59 8.20 11.98 24.76
CA GLY A 59 8.68 12.28 26.10
C GLY A 59 7.81 11.71 27.23
N GLY A 60 6.75 10.95 26.91
CA GLY A 60 5.90 10.31 27.92
C GLY A 60 6.62 9.19 28.66
N ASN A 61 6.27 8.98 29.93
CA ASN A 61 6.90 8.02 30.84
C ASN A 61 5.99 6.83 31.20
N HIS A 62 4.79 6.74 30.61
CA HIS A 62 3.83 5.68 30.89
C HIS A 62 4.05 4.47 29.99
N ASP A 63 4.27 3.28 30.60
CA ASP A 63 4.41 1.99 29.91
C ASP A 63 5.40 2.03 28.73
N VAL A 64 6.64 2.45 29.03
CA VAL A 64 7.72 2.59 28.06
C VAL A 64 8.44 1.25 27.89
N THR A 65 8.56 0.79 26.64
CA THR A 65 9.23 -0.46 26.29
C THR A 65 10.31 -0.20 25.24
N ILE A 66 11.43 -0.92 25.34
CA ILE A 66 12.54 -0.84 24.39
C ILE A 66 12.29 -1.83 23.24
N PHE A 67 12.36 -1.34 22.01
CA PHE A 67 12.26 -2.11 20.77
C PHE A 67 13.53 -1.93 19.95
N HIS A 68 13.94 -2.95 19.21
CA HIS A 68 15.03 -2.84 18.24
C HIS A 68 14.43 -2.60 16.85
N VAL A 69 14.64 -1.40 16.29
CA VAL A 69 14.18 -1.00 14.95
C VAL A 69 15.41 -0.78 14.09
N ASN A 70 15.62 -1.62 13.07
CA ASN A 70 16.84 -1.64 12.25
C ASN A 70 18.12 -1.75 13.11
N ASP A 71 18.10 -2.67 14.09
CA ASP A 71 19.20 -2.90 15.04
C ASP A 71 19.52 -1.74 16.00
N GLU A 72 18.76 -0.62 15.95
CA GLU A 72 18.87 0.46 16.92
C GLU A 72 17.83 0.31 18.04
N PRO A 73 18.24 0.41 19.32
CA PRO A 73 17.32 0.42 20.46
C PRO A 73 16.55 1.75 20.50
N LYS A 74 15.21 1.67 20.46
CA LYS A 74 14.29 2.81 20.59
C LYS A 74 13.26 2.54 21.69
N ALA A 75 12.96 3.56 22.48
CA ALA A 75 12.00 3.49 23.58
C ALA A 75 10.64 4.10 23.17
N PHE A 76 9.58 3.29 23.23
CA PHE A 76 8.22 3.74 22.90
C PHE A 76 7.25 3.48 24.05
N CYS A 77 6.44 4.50 24.41
CA CYS A 77 5.30 4.34 25.31
C CYS A 77 4.17 3.55 24.65
N GLN A 78 3.18 3.10 25.45
CA GLN A 78 2.02 2.35 24.95
C GLN A 78 1.30 3.01 23.76
N ASN A 79 1.13 4.33 23.78
CA ASN A 79 0.41 5.03 22.72
C ASN A 79 1.28 5.12 21.46
N CYS A 80 2.55 5.47 21.62
CA CYS A 80 3.47 5.57 20.48
C CYS A 80 3.80 4.20 19.87
N ARG A 81 3.85 3.11 20.65
CA ARG A 81 4.03 1.76 20.10
C ARG A 81 2.84 1.35 19.23
N VAL A 82 1.61 1.70 19.63
CA VAL A 82 0.43 1.44 18.79
C VAL A 82 0.53 2.24 17.51
N GLU A 83 0.93 3.51 17.56
CA GLU A 83 1.07 4.30 16.33
C GLU A 83 2.20 3.85 15.39
N VAL A 84 3.32 3.36 15.94
CA VAL A 84 4.50 2.93 15.19
C VAL A 84 4.36 1.49 14.67
N PHE A 85 3.84 0.58 15.50
CA PHE A 85 3.78 -0.86 15.21
C PHE A 85 2.39 -1.39 14.88
N ALA A 86 1.30 -0.69 15.22
CA ALA A 86 0.07 -0.96 14.49
C ALA A 86 0.35 -0.51 13.06
N LYS A 87 0.48 -1.50 12.16
CA LYS A 87 0.17 -1.29 10.76
C LYS A 87 -1.20 -0.60 10.76
N LYS A 88 -1.22 0.73 10.66
CA LYS A 88 -2.39 1.41 10.15
C LYS A 88 -2.59 0.73 8.82
N LYS A 89 -3.57 -0.20 8.73
CA LYS A 89 -4.13 -0.57 7.45
C LYS A 89 -4.32 0.78 6.76
N PRO A 90 -3.69 1.03 5.61
CA PRO A 90 -3.74 2.34 5.01
C PRO A 90 -5.21 2.68 4.85
N VAL A 91 -5.70 3.62 5.67
CA VAL A 91 -7.04 4.16 5.55
C VAL A 91 -6.90 5.17 4.43
N GLY A 92 -6.91 4.63 3.21
CA GLY A 92 -6.46 5.30 2.01
C GLY A 92 -6.07 4.26 0.98
N ARG A 93 -6.69 4.35 -0.20
CA ARG A 93 -6.35 3.56 -1.39
C ARG A 93 -4.82 3.57 -1.57
N PRO A 94 -4.16 2.43 -1.84
CA PRO A 94 -2.76 2.41 -2.26
C PRO A 94 -2.55 3.46 -3.35
N THR A 95 -1.52 4.28 -3.26
CA THR A 95 -1.21 5.27 -4.31
C THR A 95 -0.82 4.51 -5.58
N VAL A 96 -1.79 4.29 -6.46
CA VAL A 96 -1.60 3.76 -7.82
C VAL A 96 -0.94 4.80 -8.73
N GLY A 97 -0.63 6.00 -8.22
CA GLY A 97 0.02 7.08 -8.95
C GLY A 97 -0.21 8.45 -8.31
N ILE A 98 0.02 9.50 -9.09
CA ILE A 98 -0.20 10.89 -8.70
C ILE A 98 -1.71 11.18 -8.69
N THR A 99 -2.24 11.67 -7.57
CA THR A 99 -3.64 12.10 -7.47
C THR A 99 -3.74 13.61 -7.71
N LYS A 100 -4.55 14.03 -8.68
CA LYS A 100 -4.92 15.44 -8.90
C LYS A 100 -6.42 15.61 -8.64
N LYS A 101 -6.80 16.70 -7.97
CA LYS A 101 -8.21 17.04 -7.76
C LYS A 101 -8.75 17.76 -8.99
N VAL A 102 -9.90 17.32 -9.47
CA VAL A 102 -10.64 17.94 -10.58
C VAL A 102 -12.04 18.29 -10.09
N SER A 103 -12.56 19.43 -10.54
CA SER A 103 -13.95 19.83 -10.33
C SER A 103 -14.72 19.59 -11.62
N LEU A 104 -15.83 18.87 -11.54
CA LEU A 104 -16.73 18.61 -12.67
C LEU A 104 -18.03 19.36 -12.40
N THR A 105 -18.55 20.04 -13.42
CA THR A 105 -19.89 20.65 -13.40
C THR A 105 -20.68 20.00 -14.52
N LEU A 106 -21.75 19.31 -14.17
CA LEU A 106 -22.65 18.60 -15.06
C LEU A 106 -24.10 18.96 -14.68
N PRO A 107 -25.07 18.85 -15.61
CA PRO A 107 -26.47 18.94 -15.26
C PRO A 107 -26.92 17.76 -14.38
N GLU A 108 -28.09 17.89 -13.77
CA GLU A 108 -28.59 16.97 -12.72
C GLU A 108 -28.82 15.55 -13.28
N GLU A 109 -29.37 15.45 -14.49
CA GLU A 109 -29.64 14.16 -15.15
C GLU A 109 -28.36 13.34 -15.37
N GLU A 110 -27.26 13.99 -15.73
CA GLU A 110 -25.96 13.35 -15.91
C GLU A 110 -25.29 12.97 -14.58
N TRP A 111 -25.54 13.74 -13.52
CA TRP A 111 -25.12 13.37 -12.17
C TRP A 111 -25.86 12.15 -11.66
N ASP A 112 -27.17 12.08 -11.86
CA ASP A 112 -28.00 10.95 -11.47
C ASP A 112 -27.55 9.67 -12.21
N TRP A 113 -27.34 9.77 -13.51
CA TRP A 113 -26.81 8.67 -14.32
C TRP A 113 -25.43 8.22 -13.82
N LEU A 114 -24.52 9.17 -13.56
CA LEU A 114 -23.17 8.87 -13.09
C LEU A 114 -23.20 8.16 -11.73
N ASP A 115 -24.08 8.60 -10.83
CA ASP A 115 -24.23 8.05 -9.49
C ASP A 115 -24.77 6.62 -9.49
N GLU A 116 -25.76 6.37 -10.34
CA GLU A 116 -26.30 5.03 -10.57
C GLU A 116 -25.18 4.08 -11.03
N LYS A 117 -24.40 4.50 -12.04
CA LYS A 117 -23.31 3.67 -12.59
C LYS A 117 -22.11 3.54 -11.66
N ALA A 118 -21.89 4.51 -10.79
CA ALA A 118 -20.77 4.51 -9.88
C ALA A 118 -20.93 3.53 -8.70
N GLU A 119 -22.15 3.06 -8.42
CA GLU A 119 -22.47 2.15 -7.30
C GLU A 119 -21.85 2.64 -5.97
N GLY A 120 -21.92 3.95 -5.71
CA GLY A 120 -21.35 4.58 -4.51
C GLY A 120 -19.85 4.87 -4.54
N ASN A 121 -19.15 4.63 -5.66
CA ASN A 121 -17.71 4.94 -5.82
C ASN A 121 -17.40 5.74 -7.09
N ARG A 122 -17.83 7.01 -7.12
CA ARG A 122 -17.61 7.94 -8.24
C ARG A 122 -16.15 8.01 -8.69
N SER A 123 -15.20 8.04 -7.75
CA SER A 123 -13.77 8.12 -8.08
C SER A 123 -13.21 6.84 -8.69
N LYS A 124 -13.82 5.67 -8.49
CA LYS A 124 -13.49 4.43 -9.20
C LYS A 124 -14.05 4.48 -10.61
N PHE A 125 -15.34 4.77 -10.72
CA PHE A 125 -16.02 4.85 -12.00
C PHE A 125 -15.40 5.89 -12.94
N LEU A 126 -15.09 7.09 -12.45
CA LEU A 126 -14.42 8.12 -13.25
C LEU A 126 -13.00 7.71 -13.69
N ARG A 127 -12.28 6.94 -12.88
CA ARG A 127 -10.96 6.42 -13.29
C ARG A 127 -11.11 5.33 -14.35
N GLU A 128 -12.13 4.49 -14.24
CA GLU A 128 -12.45 3.49 -15.28
C GLU A 128 -12.89 4.16 -16.58
N ILE A 129 -13.69 5.22 -16.53
CA ILE A 129 -14.02 6.03 -17.72
C ILE A 129 -12.75 6.61 -18.33
N VAL A 130 -11.87 7.22 -17.52
CA VAL A 130 -10.61 7.78 -18.01
C VAL A 130 -9.70 6.69 -18.59
N TRP A 131 -9.58 5.54 -17.94
CA TRP A 131 -8.80 4.41 -18.47
C TRP A 131 -9.41 3.80 -19.72
N ASN A 132 -10.73 3.72 -19.81
CA ASN A 132 -11.41 3.25 -21.00
C ASN A 132 -11.29 4.27 -22.12
N ALA A 133 -11.33 5.57 -21.84
CA ALA A 133 -11.10 6.62 -22.84
C ALA A 133 -9.64 6.60 -23.33
N LEU A 134 -8.67 6.50 -22.41
CA LEU A 134 -7.25 6.41 -22.74
C LEU A 134 -6.86 5.07 -23.38
N GLY A 135 -7.50 3.97 -22.98
CA GLY A 135 -7.29 2.62 -23.51
C GLY A 135 -8.01 2.39 -24.85
N ASN A 136 -9.21 2.96 -25.02
CA ASN A 136 -9.88 3.05 -26.32
C ASN A 136 -9.28 4.12 -27.24
N GLU A 137 -8.40 4.99 -26.75
CA GLU A 137 -7.67 5.88 -27.63
C GLU A 137 -6.62 5.13 -28.50
N SER A 138 -6.24 3.86 -28.23
CA SER A 138 -5.40 3.12 -29.20
C SER A 138 -5.21 1.59 -29.08
N GLU A 139 -5.98 0.78 -28.33
CA GLU A 139 -5.75 -0.69 -28.40
C GLU A 139 -6.51 -1.40 -29.53
N TRP A 140 -7.67 -0.88 -29.92
CA TRP A 140 -8.53 -1.50 -30.93
C TRP A 140 -8.80 -0.53 -32.06
N ASP A 141 -8.17 -0.78 -33.20
CA ASP A 141 -8.48 -0.13 -34.47
C ASP A 141 -9.01 -1.16 -35.49
N ASN A 142 -9.51 -0.65 -36.61
CA ASN A 142 -10.01 -1.49 -37.70
C ASN A 142 -8.94 -2.48 -38.21
N TYR A 143 -7.65 -2.15 -38.11
CA TYR A 143 -6.57 -3.02 -38.56
C TYR A 143 -6.32 -4.18 -37.59
N ALA A 144 -6.42 -3.96 -36.28
CA ALA A 144 -6.34 -5.01 -35.27
C ALA A 144 -7.45 -6.06 -35.48
N CYS A 145 -8.68 -5.61 -35.77
CA CYS A 145 -9.79 -6.51 -36.11
C CYS A 145 -9.48 -7.39 -37.34
N LEU A 146 -8.94 -6.82 -38.41
CA LEU A 146 -8.53 -7.58 -39.58
C LEU A 146 -7.37 -8.53 -39.28
N GLY A 147 -6.43 -8.13 -38.43
CA GLY A 147 -5.32 -8.97 -37.99
C GLY A 147 -5.80 -10.24 -37.29
N TYR A 148 -6.77 -10.13 -36.39
CA TYR A 148 -7.38 -11.29 -35.73
C TYR A 148 -8.14 -12.19 -36.72
N ALA A 149 -8.88 -11.60 -37.66
CA ALA A 149 -9.59 -12.37 -38.69
C ALA A 149 -8.60 -13.17 -39.58
N ILE A 150 -7.49 -12.55 -39.99
CA ILE A 150 -6.43 -13.24 -40.75
C ILE A 150 -5.87 -14.41 -39.93
N LYS A 151 -5.53 -14.20 -38.66
CA LYS A 151 -4.95 -15.25 -37.81
C LYS A 151 -5.88 -16.44 -37.62
N GLY A 152 -7.16 -16.21 -37.34
CA GLY A 152 -8.14 -17.30 -37.22
C GLY A 152 -8.28 -18.09 -38.52
N LEU A 153 -8.32 -17.40 -39.67
CA LEU A 153 -8.43 -18.06 -40.98
C LEU A 153 -7.16 -18.84 -41.35
N GLU A 154 -5.97 -18.32 -41.01
CA GLU A 154 -4.69 -19.02 -41.17
C GLU A 154 -4.66 -20.31 -40.34
N GLU A 155 -5.09 -20.26 -39.07
CA GLU A 155 -5.18 -21.44 -38.19
C GLU A 155 -6.15 -22.50 -38.74
N MET A 156 -7.21 -22.07 -39.40
CA MET A 156 -8.16 -22.93 -40.10
C MET A 156 -7.67 -23.37 -41.49
N SER A 157 -6.43 -23.04 -41.87
CA SER A 157 -5.78 -23.42 -43.14
C SER A 157 -6.49 -22.90 -44.40
N TYR A 158 -7.14 -21.74 -44.34
CA TYR A 158 -7.69 -21.07 -45.53
C TYR A 158 -6.59 -20.63 -46.50
N SER A 159 -6.89 -20.63 -47.80
CA SER A 159 -5.94 -20.13 -48.80
C SER A 159 -5.80 -18.61 -48.74
N SER A 160 -4.65 -18.10 -49.17
CA SER A 160 -4.39 -16.65 -49.21
C SER A 160 -5.42 -15.87 -50.03
N GLU A 161 -5.95 -16.45 -51.11
CA GLU A 161 -6.98 -15.81 -51.93
C GLU A 161 -8.35 -15.74 -51.23
N GLU A 162 -8.69 -16.73 -50.41
CA GLU A 162 -9.91 -16.72 -49.60
C GLU A 162 -9.79 -15.71 -48.45
N ILE A 163 -8.66 -15.72 -47.74
CA ILE A 163 -8.37 -14.75 -46.68
C ILE A 163 -8.50 -13.32 -47.24
N LYS A 164 -7.91 -13.05 -48.41
CA LYS A 164 -7.97 -11.74 -49.06
C LYS A 164 -9.39 -11.30 -49.40
N LYS A 165 -10.26 -12.22 -49.85
CA LYS A 165 -11.67 -11.93 -50.13
C LYS A 165 -12.42 -11.59 -48.84
N ILE A 166 -12.23 -12.38 -47.78
CA ILE A 166 -12.90 -12.19 -46.49
C ILE A 166 -12.47 -10.87 -45.84
N VAL A 167 -11.16 -10.62 -45.76
CA VAL A 167 -10.59 -9.37 -45.21
C VAL A 167 -11.14 -8.14 -45.92
N ARG A 168 -11.24 -8.16 -47.25
CA ARG A 168 -11.85 -7.07 -48.03
C ARG A 168 -13.34 -6.87 -47.73
N ALA A 169 -14.07 -7.96 -47.54
CA ALA A 169 -15.49 -7.91 -47.19
C ALA A 169 -15.70 -7.36 -45.77
N ILE A 170 -14.87 -7.73 -44.81
CA ILE A 170 -14.90 -7.18 -43.44
C ILE A 170 -14.54 -5.69 -43.48
N TYR A 171 -13.45 -5.32 -44.17
CA TYR A 171 -13.00 -3.93 -44.24
C TYR A 171 -14.07 -3.00 -44.82
N SER A 172 -14.80 -3.43 -45.85
CA SER A 172 -15.88 -2.61 -46.42
C SER A 172 -17.05 -2.39 -45.45
N GLN A 173 -17.26 -3.26 -44.47
CA GLN A 173 -18.28 -3.05 -43.44
C GLN A 173 -17.91 -1.92 -42.48
N PHE A 174 -16.63 -1.65 -42.26
CA PHE A 174 -16.20 -0.59 -41.35
C PHE A 174 -16.65 0.80 -41.80
N ASP A 175 -16.73 1.03 -43.12
CA ASP A 175 -17.25 2.28 -43.68
C ASP A 175 -18.79 2.30 -43.77
N MET A 176 -19.41 1.12 -43.82
CA MET A 176 -20.85 0.96 -44.08
C MET A 176 -21.69 0.79 -42.82
N LYS A 177 -21.06 0.49 -41.68
CA LYS A 177 -21.72 0.17 -40.41
C LYS A 177 -21.06 0.90 -39.26
N SER A 178 -21.89 1.44 -38.37
CA SER A 178 -21.41 1.99 -37.10
C SER A 178 -21.02 0.86 -36.13
N VAL A 179 -20.14 1.17 -35.18
CA VAL A 179 -19.72 0.22 -34.14
C VAL A 179 -20.91 -0.39 -33.36
N PRO A 180 -21.93 0.38 -32.93
CA PRO A 180 -23.10 -0.19 -32.26
C PRO A 180 -23.91 -1.16 -33.13
N GLU A 181 -24.05 -0.88 -34.43
CA GLU A 181 -24.75 -1.79 -35.35
C GLU A 181 -24.00 -3.10 -35.53
N ALA A 182 -22.68 -3.04 -35.71
CA ALA A 182 -21.85 -4.24 -35.81
C ALA A 182 -21.89 -5.07 -34.51
N ASN A 183 -21.84 -4.41 -33.35
CA ASN A 183 -21.96 -5.08 -32.05
C ASN A 183 -23.28 -5.81 -31.89
N LYS A 184 -24.39 -5.18 -32.31
CA LYS A 184 -25.71 -5.80 -32.29
C LYS A 184 -25.77 -7.07 -33.14
N VAL A 185 -25.18 -7.06 -34.34
CA VAL A 185 -25.13 -8.24 -35.22
C VAL A 185 -24.45 -9.42 -34.53
N TYR A 186 -23.33 -9.19 -33.83
CA TYR A 186 -22.65 -10.26 -33.09
C TYR A 186 -23.49 -10.77 -31.91
N CYS A 187 -23.98 -9.87 -31.05
CA CYS A 187 -24.75 -10.24 -29.85
C CYS A 187 -26.08 -10.95 -30.15
N GLU A 188 -26.64 -10.76 -31.34
CA GLU A 188 -27.88 -11.41 -31.79
C GLU A 188 -27.62 -12.65 -32.67
N SER A 189 -26.36 -12.97 -32.97
CA SER A 189 -26.01 -14.15 -33.76
C SER A 189 -25.89 -15.42 -32.89
N ASP A 190 -25.94 -16.58 -33.54
CA ASP A 190 -25.67 -17.88 -32.88
C ASP A 190 -24.17 -18.16 -32.66
N TYR A 191 -23.29 -17.18 -32.94
CA TYR A 191 -21.83 -17.29 -32.88
C TYR A 191 -21.23 -16.47 -31.73
#